data_AF-A0AA46QUL7-F1
#
_entry.id   AF-A0AA46QUL7-F1
#
_cell.length_a   1.000
_cell.length_b   1.000
_cell.length_c   1.000
_cell.angle_alpha   90.00
_cell.angle_beta   90.00
_cell.angle_gamma   90.00
#
_symmetry.space_group_name_H-M   'P 1'
#
loop_
_entity.id
_entity.type
_entity.pdbx_description
1 polymer ?
#
loop_
_entity_poly.entity_id
_entity_poly.type
_entity_poly.pdbx_seq_one_letter_code
_entity_poly.pdbx_strand_id
1 'polypeptide(L)'
;MGDIVLFISVLMAVLLIPVVMGFIDAPSVERRPLENYSMFKYRAAGKNVVCKHCDGEFFRNGNVLLNSRFASFLGLDWANKGATTLECMDCGQIQIFAQETIVDKIEKA
;
A
#
# COMPACT_ATOMS: atom_id res chain seq x y z
N MET A 1 -13.68 -44.23 15.72
CA MET A 1 -13.51 -43.79 14.31
C MET A 1 -14.11 -42.40 14.07
N GLY A 2 -15.28 -42.07 14.63
CA GLY A 2 -15.88 -40.73 14.47
C GLY A 2 -15.02 -39.57 14.98
N ASP A 3 -14.40 -39.71 16.16
CA ASP A 3 -13.62 -38.62 16.76
C ASP A 3 -12.37 -38.25 15.95
N ILE A 4 -11.68 -39.24 15.38
CA ILE A 4 -10.48 -39.02 14.54
C ILE A 4 -10.86 -38.32 13.24
N VAL A 5 -11.99 -38.71 12.61
CA VAL A 5 -12.48 -38.07 11.38
C VAL A 5 -12.88 -36.62 11.65
N LEU A 6 -13.47 -36.34 12.82
CA LEU A 6 -13.86 -34.99 13.24
C LEU A 6 -12.64 -34.13 13.57
N PHE A 7 -11.61 -34.70 14.21
CA PHE A 7 -10.34 -34.01 14.44
C PHE A 7 -9.62 -33.68 13.13
N ILE A 8 -9.55 -34.63 12.19
CA ILE A 8 -8.91 -34.42 10.90
C ILE A 8 -9.67 -33.40 10.06
N SER A 9 -11.01 -33.42 10.06
CA SER A 9 -11.80 -32.46 9.29
C SER A 9 -11.67 -31.04 9.84
N VAL A 10 -11.64 -30.87 11.16
CA VAL A 10 -11.41 -29.57 11.80
C VAL A 10 -9.98 -29.08 11.54
N LEU A 11 -8.98 -29.95 11.64
CA LEU A 11 -7.58 -29.60 11.35
C LEU A 11 -7.40 -29.18 9.88
N MET A 12 -7.99 -29.94 8.95
CA MET A 12 -7.95 -29.62 7.52
C MET A 12 -8.70 -28.33 7.22
N ALA A 13 -9.85 -28.07 7.85
CA ALA A 13 -10.55 -26.80 7.70
C ALA A 13 -9.68 -25.63 8.21
N VAL A 14 -9.10 -25.75 9.41
CA VAL A 14 -8.23 -24.71 10.00
C VAL A 14 -6.97 -24.46 9.17
N LEU A 15 -6.42 -25.49 8.51
CA LEU A 15 -5.24 -25.35 7.65
C LEU A 15 -5.58 -24.91 6.22
N LEU A 16 -6.75 -25.26 5.69
CA LEU A 16 -7.18 -24.88 4.33
C LEU A 16 -7.85 -23.49 4.28
N ILE A 17 -8.48 -23.02 5.36
CA ILE A 17 -9.11 -21.68 5.39
C ILE A 17 -8.11 -20.55 5.10
N PRO A 18 -6.91 -20.49 5.71
CA PRO A 18 -5.90 -19.49 5.38
C PRO A 18 -5.40 -19.64 3.94
N VAL A 19 -5.27 -20.88 3.46
CA VAL A 19 -4.86 -21.17 2.08
C VAL A 19 -5.90 -20.68 1.08
N VAL A 20 -7.21 -20.77 1.38
CA VAL A 20 -8.26 -20.28 0.48
C VAL A 20 -8.40 -18.76 0.56
N MET A 21 -8.29 -18.16 1.76
CA MET A 21 -8.37 -16.71 1.93
C MET A 21 -7.19 -15.97 1.28
N GLY A 22 -5.97 -16.52 1.34
CA GLY A 22 -4.78 -15.93 0.72
C GLY A 22 -4.80 -15.86 -0.82
N PHE A 23 -5.76 -16.50 -1.50
CA PHE A 23 -5.92 -16.43 -2.96
C PHE A 23 -6.95 -15.39 -3.42
N ILE A 24 -7.74 -14.80 -2.52
CA ILE A 24 -8.78 -13.82 -2.88
C ILE A 24 -8.23 -12.38 -2.89
N ASP A 25 -7.12 -12.12 -2.20
CA ASP A 25 -6.41 -10.84 -2.28
C ASP A 25 -5.51 -10.80 -3.53
N ALA A 26 -6.12 -10.91 -4.71
CA ALA A 26 -5.49 -10.31 -5.88
C ALA A 26 -5.42 -8.80 -5.58
N PRO A 27 -4.24 -8.14 -5.60
CA PRO A 27 -4.18 -6.70 -5.46
C PRO A 27 -5.00 -6.12 -6.60
N SER A 28 -6.22 -5.71 -6.31
CA SER A 28 -7.04 -4.96 -7.22
C SER A 28 -6.28 -3.67 -7.46
N VAL A 29 -5.55 -3.62 -8.59
CA VAL A 29 -5.06 -2.37 -9.16
C VAL A 29 -6.32 -1.65 -9.67
N GLU A 30 -7.11 -1.16 -8.71
CA GLU A 30 -8.22 -0.26 -8.94
C GLU A 30 -7.61 0.94 -9.65
N ARG A 31 -7.85 1.06 -10.95
CA ARG A 31 -7.53 2.28 -11.69
C ARG A 31 -8.43 3.37 -11.11
N ARG A 32 -7.94 4.05 -10.06
CA ARG A 32 -8.65 5.19 -9.46
C ARG A 32 -9.02 6.15 -10.60
N PRO A 33 -10.31 6.45 -10.80
CA PRO A 33 -10.75 7.38 -11.83
C PRO A 33 -9.98 8.70 -11.68
N LEU A 34 -9.61 9.32 -12.81
CA LEU A 34 -8.85 10.58 -12.88
C LEU A 34 -9.67 11.80 -12.38
N GLU A 35 -10.54 11.61 -11.40
CA GLU A 35 -11.48 12.61 -10.95
C GLU A 35 -10.82 13.43 -9.83
N ASN A 36 -10.54 14.69 -10.17
CA ASN A 36 -9.93 15.72 -9.33
C ASN A 36 -8.44 15.53 -9.04
N TYR A 37 -7.65 15.63 -10.11
CA TYR A 37 -6.21 15.64 -10.01
C TYR A 37 -5.67 16.98 -9.51
N SER A 38 -5.59 17.12 -8.19
CA SER A 38 -4.98 18.30 -7.59
C SER A 38 -3.49 18.06 -7.39
N MET A 39 -2.69 18.88 -8.06
CA MET A 39 -1.24 18.87 -7.97
C MET A 39 -0.82 19.63 -6.72
N PHE A 40 0.05 19.04 -5.91
CA PHE A 40 0.55 19.70 -4.71
C PHE A 40 2.06 19.66 -4.61
N LYS A 41 2.61 20.66 -3.93
CA LYS A 41 3.98 20.66 -3.44
C LYS A 41 4.03 20.03 -2.05
N TYR A 42 5.11 19.32 -1.76
CA TYR A 42 5.31 18.60 -0.50
C TYR A 42 6.63 18.97 0.16
N ARG A 43 6.67 18.90 1.48
CA ARG A 43 7.89 18.95 2.29
C ARG A 43 8.08 17.62 2.99
N ALA A 44 9.28 17.08 2.95
CA ALA A 44 9.67 15.91 3.72
C ALA A 44 10.79 16.29 4.69
N ALA A 45 10.59 16.03 5.99
CA ALA A 45 11.56 16.40 7.03
C ALA A 45 12.00 17.88 6.95
N GLY A 46 11.06 18.78 6.67
CA GLY A 46 11.30 20.22 6.54
C GLY A 46 11.98 20.67 5.23
N LYS A 47 12.23 19.78 4.27
CA LYS A 47 12.82 20.11 2.96
C LYS A 47 11.81 19.93 1.83
N ASN A 48 11.82 20.81 0.84
CA ASN A 48 10.95 20.67 -0.33
C ASN A 48 11.27 19.36 -1.05
N VAL A 49 10.23 18.60 -1.37
CA VAL A 49 10.35 17.39 -2.18
C VAL A 49 10.47 17.82 -3.63
N VAL A 50 11.51 17.32 -4.29
CA VAL A 50 11.79 17.56 -5.71
C VAL A 50 12.01 16.20 -6.39
N CYS A 51 11.59 16.08 -7.64
CA CYS A 51 11.75 14.84 -8.39
C CYS A 51 13.22 14.58 -8.67
N LYS A 52 13.77 13.47 -8.16
CA LYS A 52 15.19 13.10 -8.39
C LYS A 52 15.52 12.75 -9.84
N HIS A 53 14.50 12.64 -10.70
CA HIS A 53 14.65 12.25 -12.10
C HIS A 53 14.55 13.44 -13.07
N CYS A 54 13.66 14.41 -12.81
CA CYS A 54 13.39 15.52 -13.75
C CYS A 54 13.31 16.89 -13.08
N ASP A 55 13.61 17.00 -11.79
CA ASP A 55 13.54 18.24 -11.00
C ASP A 55 12.14 18.87 -10.86
N GLY A 56 11.08 18.16 -11.25
CA GLY A 56 9.69 18.57 -11.04
C GLY A 56 9.30 18.74 -9.55
N GLU A 57 8.42 19.69 -9.26
CA GLU A 57 7.99 20.04 -7.89
C GLU A 57 6.56 19.58 -7.54
N PHE A 58 5.80 19.09 -8.53
CA PHE A 58 4.39 18.73 -8.37
C PHE A 58 4.20 17.22 -8.30
N PHE A 59 3.42 16.77 -7.31
CA PHE A 59 3.24 15.34 -7.04
C PHE A 59 1.77 14.94 -6.83
N ARG A 60 1.47 13.68 -7.19
CA ARG A 60 0.33 12.88 -6.70
C ARG A 60 0.63 12.41 -5.30
N ASN A 61 -0.34 12.47 -4.40
CA ASN A 61 -0.26 11.65 -3.20
C ASN A 61 -1.02 10.33 -3.39
N GLY A 62 -0.36 9.22 -3.10
CA GLY A 62 -0.94 7.91 -2.89
C GLY A 62 -0.48 7.29 -1.56
N ASN A 63 -1.03 6.12 -1.25
CA ASN A 63 -0.60 5.31 -0.12
C ASN A 63 -0.37 3.88 -0.62
N VAL A 64 0.72 3.25 -0.20
CA VAL A 64 1.04 1.85 -0.51
C VAL A 64 1.30 1.08 0.77
N LEU A 65 0.89 -0.19 0.79
CA LEU A 65 1.18 -1.09 1.90
C LEU A 65 2.64 -1.56 1.82
N LEU A 66 3.35 -1.56 2.96
CA LEU A 66 4.73 -2.06 3.08
C LEU A 66 4.77 -3.53 3.53
N ASN A 67 3.91 -4.37 2.95
CA ASN A 67 3.74 -5.75 3.36
C ASN A 67 4.91 -6.66 2.97
N SER A 68 5.24 -7.60 3.86
CA SER A 68 6.07 -8.76 3.54
C SER A 68 5.16 -9.86 2.99
N ARG A 69 5.67 -10.69 2.06
CA ARG A 69 4.88 -11.75 1.40
C ARG A 69 4.17 -12.68 2.39
N PHE A 70 4.76 -12.87 3.58
CA PHE A 70 4.19 -13.69 4.65
C PHE A 70 3.04 -13.00 5.42
N ALA A 71 3.08 -11.67 5.58
CA ALA A 71 1.99 -10.92 6.21
C ALA A 71 0.72 -10.91 5.35
N SER A 72 0.88 -10.83 4.03
CA SER A 72 -0.24 -10.97 3.08
C SER A 72 -0.77 -12.39 3.02
N PHE A 73 0.10 -13.42 3.13
CA PHE A 73 -0.33 -14.82 3.20
C PHE A 73 -1.23 -15.11 4.42
N LEU A 74 -1.05 -14.39 5.53
CA LEU A 74 -1.88 -14.53 6.73
C LEU A 74 -3.07 -13.56 6.77
N GLY A 75 -3.31 -12.76 5.72
CA GLY A 75 -4.39 -11.77 5.68
C GLY A 75 -4.24 -10.65 6.72
N LEU A 76 -3.00 -10.35 7.14
CA LEU A 76 -2.68 -9.34 8.16
C LEU A 76 -2.33 -7.97 7.55
N ASP A 77 -2.72 -7.73 6.30
CA ASP A 77 -2.40 -6.47 5.59
C ASP A 77 -3.01 -5.24 6.27
N TRP A 78 -4.14 -5.41 6.97
CA TRP A 78 -4.81 -4.36 7.75
C TRP A 78 -4.06 -3.93 9.02
N ALA A 79 -3.15 -4.77 9.52
CA ALA A 79 -2.39 -4.50 10.73
C ALA A 79 -1.05 -3.77 10.45
N ASN A 80 -0.78 -3.42 9.20
CA ASN A 80 0.54 -2.99 8.75
C ASN A 80 0.63 -1.48 8.51
N LYS A 81 1.83 -0.92 8.71
CA LYS A 81 2.09 0.51 8.49
C LYS A 81 2.16 0.78 6.98
N GLY A 82 1.29 1.66 6.48
CA GLY A 82 1.36 2.16 5.10
C GLY A 82 2.55 3.11 4.90
N ALA A 83 2.87 3.37 3.64
CA ALA A 83 3.84 4.38 3.22
C ALA A 83 3.16 5.42 2.32
N THR A 84 3.54 6.68 2.49
CA THR A 84 3.11 7.76 1.60
C THR A 84 3.88 7.66 0.30
N THR A 85 3.18 7.68 -0.83
CA THR A 85 3.78 7.73 -2.16
C THR A 85 3.55 9.07 -2.82
N LEU A 86 4.62 9.63 -3.37
CA LEU A 86 4.60 10.85 -4.13
C LEU A 86 4.99 10.53 -5.58
N GLU A 87 4.02 10.58 -6.50
CA GLU A 87 4.25 10.35 -7.94
C GLU A 87 4.45 11.68 -8.64
N CYS A 88 5.62 11.87 -9.26
CA CYS A 88 5.93 13.09 -10.00
C CYS A 88 5.00 13.25 -11.21
N MET A 89 4.45 14.45 -11.38
CA MET A 89 3.52 14.73 -12.48
C MET A 89 4.16 14.97 -13.83
N ASP A 90 5.44 15.30 -13.84
CA ASP A 90 6.17 15.60 -15.07
C ASP A 90 6.75 14.33 -15.72
N CYS A 91 7.14 13.33 -14.92
CA CYS A 91 7.79 12.11 -15.43
C CYS A 91 7.28 10.78 -14.86
N GLY A 92 6.33 10.78 -13.91
CA GLY A 92 5.78 9.57 -13.31
C GLY A 92 6.67 8.87 -12.28
N GLN A 93 7.84 9.44 -11.92
CA GLN A 93 8.72 8.85 -10.92
C GLN A 93 8.05 8.85 -9.53
N ILE A 94 8.01 7.68 -8.88
CA ILE A 94 7.38 7.51 -7.56
C ILE A 94 8.43 7.52 -6.45
N GLN A 95 8.29 8.44 -5.50
CA GLN A 95 9.06 8.49 -4.27
C GLN A 95 8.22 7.94 -3.11
N ILE A 96 8.77 6.99 -2.36
CA ILE A 96 8.07 6.32 -1.26
C ILE A 96 8.67 6.77 0.06
N PHE A 97 7.82 7.24 0.98
CA PHE A 97 8.17 7.68 2.32
C PHE A 97 7.52 6.74 3.33
N ALA A 98 8.34 5.97 4.05
CA ALA A 98 7.87 5.03 5.06
C ALA A 98 7.29 5.69 6.33
N GLN A 99 7.50 7.00 6.48
CA GLN A 99 7.04 7.80 7.61
C GLN A 99 6.10 8.87 7.08
N GLU A 100 4.80 8.72 7.30
CA GLU A 100 3.81 9.69 6.85
C GLU A 100 3.92 11.02 7.61
N THR A 101 4.28 10.97 8.89
CA THR A 101 4.35 12.13 9.79
C THR A 101 5.40 13.17 9.41
N ILE A 102 6.31 12.84 8.50
CA ILE A 102 7.35 13.78 8.05
C ILE A 102 7.01 14.43 6.72
N VAL A 103 5.91 14.03 6.07
CA VAL A 103 5.51 14.50 4.74
C VAL A 103 4.35 15.49 4.88
N ASP A 104 4.65 16.77 4.73
CA ASP A 104 3.69 17.86 4.82
C ASP A 104 3.27 18.33 3.42
N LYS A 105 1.98 18.59 3.27
CA LYS A 105 1.38 19.17 2.06
C LYS A 105 1.43 20.70 2.18
N ILE A 106 2.00 21.39 1.20
CA ILE A 106 2.27 22.83 1.30
C ILE A 106 1.22 23.64 0.53
N GLU A 107 1.11 23.41 -0.78
CA GLU A 107 0.37 24.28 -1.69
C GLU A 107 -0.33 23.48 -2.77
N LYS A 108 -1.54 23.90 -3.13
CA LYS A 108 -2.33 23.38 -4.25
C LYS A 108 -2.05 24.24 -5.48
N ALA A 109 -1.69 23.61 -6.60
CA ALA A 109 -1.68 24.26 -7.90
C ALA A 109 -3.10 24.37 -8.48
#